data_AF-A0A0F9ZDB6-F1
#
_entry.id   AF-A0A0F9ZDB6-F1
#
_cell.length_a   1.000
_cell.length_b   1.000
_cell.length_c   1.000
_cell.angle_alpha   90.00
_cell.angle_beta   90.00
_cell.angle_gamma   90.00
#
_symmetry.space_group_name_H-M   'P 1'
#
loop_
_entity.id
_entity.type
_entity.pdbx_description
1 polymer ?
#
loop_
_entity_poly.entity_id
_entity_poly.type
_entity_poly.pdbx_seq_one_letter_code
_entity_poly.pdbx_strand_id
1 'polypeptide(L)' 'MIINLKVLCFNNFYIQVDDSITVKELKRLIEAKTQTRNFNIQKENRYLHDLLDLNTYEFSKNDCIELVYEK' A
#
# COMPACT_ATOMS: atom_id res chain seq x y z
N MET A 1 -11.00 -6.06 8.54
CA MET A 1 -10.47 -7.43 8.29
C MET A 1 -8.97 -7.34 8.14
N ILE A 2 -8.23 -8.29 8.74
CA ILE A 2 -6.78 -8.33 8.58
C ILE A 2 -6.40 -8.91 7.21
N ILE A 3 -5.66 -8.10 6.43
CA ILE A 3 -5.16 -8.40 5.09
C ILE A 3 -3.62 -8.45 5.07
N ASN A 4 -3.06 -9.29 4.21
CA ASN A 4 -1.63 -9.44 4.02
C ASN A 4 -1.24 -8.98 2.62
N LEU A 5 -0.79 -7.74 2.50
CA LEU A 5 -0.50 -7.14 1.21
C LEU A 5 0.93 -7.44 0.77
N LYS A 6 1.09 -7.81 -0.50
CA LYS A 6 2.40 -7.86 -1.14
C LYS A 6 2.74 -6.48 -1.68
N VAL A 7 3.80 -5.87 -1.16
CA VAL A 7 4.31 -4.58 -1.63
C VAL A 7 5.37 -4.84 -2.69
N LEU A 8 5.13 -4.35 -3.90
CA LEU A 8 6.01 -4.44 -5.05
C LEU A 8 6.87 -3.17 -5.13
N CYS A 9 8.17 -3.32 -4.86
CA CYS A 9 9.17 -2.26 -4.88
C CYS A 9 10.57 -2.86 -5.16
N PHE A 10 11.66 -2.08 -5.00
CA PHE A 10 13.02 -2.58 -5.24
C PHE A 10 13.32 -3.88 -4.47
N ASN A 11 12.85 -3.96 -3.22
CA ASN A 11 12.92 -5.17 -2.40
C ASN A 11 11.52 -5.56 -1.94
N ASN A 12 10.80 -6.35 -2.75
CA ASN A 12 9.44 -6.79 -2.46
C ASN A 12 9.31 -7.37 -1.05
N PHE A 13 8.22 -7.04 -0.36
CA PHE A 13 7.94 -7.55 0.99
C PHE A 13 6.44 -7.67 1.24
N TYR A 14 6.09 -8.34 2.35
CA TYR A 14 4.71 -8.42 2.82
C TYR A 14 4.47 -7.49 4.02
N ILE A 15 3.26 -6.91 4.08
CA ILE A 15 2.79 -6.11 5.21
C ILE A 15 1.39 -6.55 5.61
N GLN A 16 1.20 -6.77 6.90
CA GLN A 16 -0.08 -7.16 7.47
C GLN A 16 -0.74 -5.93 8.11
N VAL A 17 -1.95 -5.59 7.67
CA VAL A 17 -2.71 -4.42 8.12
C VAL A 17 -4.20 -4.76 8.23
N ASP A 18 -4.97 -3.95 8.94
CA ASP A 18 -6.44 -4.01 8.85
C ASP A 18 -6.92 -3.23 7.62
N ASP A 19 -7.97 -3.69 6.96
CA ASP A 19 -8.54 -3.06 5.76
C ASP A 19 -9.18 -1.68 6.01
N SER A 20 -9.45 -1.30 7.27
CA SER A 20 -9.89 0.05 7.65
C SER A 20 -8.77 1.10 7.65
N ILE A 21 -7.51 0.68 7.48
CA ILE A 21 -6.38 1.62 7.40
C ILE A 21 -6.52 2.49 6.14
N THR A 22 -6.22 3.78 6.28
CA THR A 22 -6.16 4.68 5.12
C THR A 22 -4.91 4.43 4.28
N VAL A 23 -4.97 4.75 2.99
CA VAL A 23 -3.81 4.69 2.09
C VAL A 23 -2.66 5.56 2.62
N LYS A 24 -2.95 6.72 3.24
CA LYS A 24 -1.95 7.59 3.88
C LYS A 24 -1.23 6.90 5.05
N GLU A 25 -1.96 6.19 5.90
CA GLU A 25 -1.37 5.43 7.01
C GLU A 25 -0.56 4.25 6.50
N LEU A 26 -1.04 3.54 5.47
CA LEU A 26 -0.28 2.49 4.80
C LEU A 26 1.03 3.02 4.21
N LYS A 27 1.01 4.18 3.54
CA LYS A 27 2.23 4.86 3.05
C LYS A 27 3.22 5.07 4.17
N ARG A 28 2.80 5.62 5.33
CA ARG A 28 3.69 5.83 6.49
C ARG A 28 4.33 4.55 7.01
N LEU A 29 3.60 3.43 7.03
CA LEU A 29 4.14 2.13 7.44
C LEU A 29 5.20 1.63 6.44
N ILE A 30 4.96 1.81 5.15
CA ILE A 30 5.90 1.46 4.08
C ILE A 30 7.14 2.35 4.14
N GLU A 31 6.98 3.66 4.35
CA GLU A 31 8.09 4.62 4.52
C GLU A 31 8.98 4.24 5.71
N ALA A 32 8.36 3.93 6.86
CA ALA A 32 9.10 3.51 8.05
C ALA A 32 9.91 2.23 7.83
N LYS A 33 9.36 1.28 7.04
CA LYS A 33 10.01 0.00 6.76
C LYS A 33 11.11 0.08 5.69
N THR A 34 10.88 0.86 4.64
CA THR A 34 11.77 0.95 3.47
C THR A 34 12.78 2.07 3.58
N GLN A 35 12.57 3.04 4.48
CA GLN A 35 13.29 4.32 4.52
C GLN A 35 13.20 5.12 3.21
N THR A 36 12.21 4.81 2.36
CA THR A 36 11.93 5.55 1.12
C THR A 36 10.80 6.55 1.34
N ARG A 37 10.80 7.65 0.58
CA ARG A 37 9.79 8.72 0.60
C ARG A 37 9.39 9.07 -0.83
N ASN A 38 8.36 9.89 -0.99
CA ASN A 38 7.89 10.41 -2.28
C ASN A 38 7.47 9.30 -3.25
N PHE A 39 6.47 8.53 -2.84
CA PHE A 39 5.85 7.53 -3.71
C PHE A 39 4.33 7.56 -3.60
N ASN A 40 3.69 7.13 -4.67
CA ASN A 40 2.28 6.80 -4.70
C ASN A 40 2.09 5.28 -4.74
N ILE A 41 0.90 4.85 -4.35
CA ILE A 41 0.53 3.43 -4.32
C ILE A 41 -0.45 3.17 -5.46
N GLN A 42 -0.24 2.10 -6.21
CA GLN A 42 -1.18 1.59 -7.18
C GLN A 42 -1.68 0.19 -6.85
N LYS A 43 -2.92 -0.11 -7.24
CA LYS A 43 -3.49 -1.46 -7.37
C LYS A 43 -4.01 -1.60 -8.79
N GLU A 44 -3.56 -2.63 -9.52
CA GLU A 44 -4.06 -2.94 -10.88
C GLU A 44 -4.03 -1.72 -11.83
N ASN A 45 -2.90 -0.99 -11.86
CA ASN A 45 -2.71 0.26 -12.62
C ASN A 45 -3.60 1.44 -12.21
N ARG A 46 -4.26 1.41 -11.04
CA ARG A 46 -5.03 2.52 -10.49
C ARG A 46 -4.35 3.10 -9.27
N TYR A 47 -4.15 4.42 -9.25
CA TYR A 47 -3.63 5.13 -8.09
C TYR A 47 -4.65 5.13 -6.96
N LEU A 48 -4.16 4.87 -5.76
CA LEU A 48 -4.96 4.91 -4.54
C LEU A 48 -4.92 6.32 -3.94
N HIS A 49 -6.09 6.82 -3.56
CA HIS A 49 -6.25 8.11 -2.91
C HIS A 49 -5.96 8.03 -1.40
N ASP A 50 -5.12 8.93 -0.90
CA ASP A 50 -4.59 8.94 0.48
C ASP A 50 -5.65 8.90 1.59
N LEU A 51 -6.82 9.52 1.35
CA LEU A 51 -7.91 9.62 2.33
C LEU A 51 -8.85 8.41 2.35
N LEU A 52 -8.75 7.50 1.38
CA LEU A 52 -9.60 6.32 1.31
C LEU A 52 -8.93 5.15 2.02
N ASP A 53 -9.76 4.28 2.61
CA ASP A 53 -9.31 3.04 3.24
C ASP A 53 -9.15 1.92 2.20
N LEU A 54 -8.54 0.82 2.63
CA LEU A 54 -8.31 -0.33 1.75
C LEU A 54 -9.61 -1.10 1.47
N ASN A 55 -10.57 -1.06 2.39
CA ASN A 55 -11.90 -1.64 2.18
C ASN A 55 -12.63 -1.01 0.97
N THR A 56 -12.48 0.31 0.76
CA THR A 56 -13.04 1.03 -0.40
C THR A 56 -12.54 0.48 -1.73
N TYR A 57 -11.34 -0.12 -1.77
CA TYR A 57 -10.74 -0.74 -2.96
C TYR A 57 -10.87 -2.27 -2.97
N GLU A 58 -11.69 -2.84 -2.08
CA GLU A 58 -11.99 -4.26 -1.98
C GLU A 58 -10.73 -5.14 -1.82
N PHE A 59 -9.76 -4.66 -1.03
CA PHE A 59 -8.50 -5.37 -0.84
C PHE A 59 -8.70 -6.77 -0.23
N SER A 60 -8.07 -7.78 -0.86
CA SER A 60 -8.08 -9.17 -0.41
C SER A 60 -6.75 -9.60 0.23
N LYS A 61 -6.73 -10.77 0.89
CA LYS A 61 -5.55 -11.32 1.59
C LYS A 61 -4.32 -11.57 0.71
N ASN A 62 -4.45 -11.58 -0.61
CA ASN A 62 -3.36 -11.89 -1.54
C ASN A 62 -3.11 -10.76 -2.55
N ASP A 63 -3.72 -9.60 -2.33
CA ASP A 63 -3.58 -8.48 -3.25
C ASP A 63 -2.17 -7.89 -3.18
N CYS A 64 -1.76 -7.36 -4.33
CA CYS A 64 -0.48 -6.71 -4.50
C CYS A 64 -0.70 -5.21 -4.70
N ILE A 65 0.24 -4.43 -4.17
CA ILE A 65 0.33 -2.99 -4.44
C ILE A 65 1.69 -2.65 -5.02
N GLU A 66 1.73 -1.67 -5.91
CA GLU A 66 2.96 -1.19 -6.55
C GLU A 66 3.32 0.19 -6.03
N LEU A 67 4.60 0.40 -5.71
CA LEU A 67 5.12 1.72 -5.36
C LEU A 67 5.59 2.44 -6.63
N VAL A 68 5.00 3.60 -6.91
CA VAL A 68 5.39 4.47 -8.02
C VAL A 68 6.11 5.69 -7.45
N TYR A 69 7.42 5.74 -7.66
CA TYR A 69 8.28 6.81 -7.17
C TYR A 69 8.16 8.07 -8.02
N GLU A 70 8.03 9.22 -7.36
CA GLU A 70 8.07 10.52 -8.03
C GLU A 70 9.53 10.87 -8.36
N LYS A 71 9.75 11.51 -9.52
CA LYS A 71 11.08 11.93 -9.99
C LYS A 71 11.60 13.15 -9.24
#